data_AF-A0A973RSV1-F1
#
_entry.id   AF-A0A973RSV1-F1
#
_cell.length_a   1.000
_cell.length_b   1.000
_cell.length_c   1.000
_cell.angle_alpha   90.00
_cell.angle_beta   90.00
_cell.angle_gamma   90.00
#
_symmetry.space_group_name_H-M   'P 1'
#
loop_
_entity.id
_entity.type
_entity.pdbx_description
1 polymer ?
#
loop_
_entity_poly.entity_id
_entity_poly.type
_entity_poly.pdbx_seq_one_letter_code
_entity_poly.pdbx_strand_id
1 'polypeptide(L)'
;MRRALRSGGLTGTALLAASALLTGLVHAVPARAAERAAEDPDAGRPRISLGEDARINRCIAGVALHIGGPALKAAAAKALNGTDADLTAALEGAQSGLGTLGDARGKDHDAVIAYLNQSRDRAARWEAANKVYAQTGWDSGTSFHAPEFDADVVAFTLGPQNDLLGRLGQDGRSVPTKDSVDQAKKVAAEIKGRDDWNDFAAGTMFGDTAVRGPWNSTTASDVASFLRHGGFVTGPLEEGSAEYRMEVEALKVAWGDCDSFNPVDARRILSPVVLTAHQEWEQEYAAQAKSRATIMTAETNVSAEARKATEAMIESIGQAWLAEQILLWQKYWAGQPKDNIHRPRPAVFTQAKTDLAAAQKKTADQLVLANKAVAAAKTASEQADSAQNDAYALADAAKTPRGRGLLYAQQSVQVAKASYAAAQAAAKATQTTVNAAKATVADSKTLFALSQTQAHAVNTEFRRIAAQEAAAQAKAAAVSADALAKEAAANATKAKNAQATAERAQETARVAAETAKAQRAKAEREKAVAAAERKTAADERAKAQVAEENAAAERETAGKARTKAETAATTADEQLTAALLAEAGAAAAREKAEDAEREKKATAARAAALESA
;
A
#
# COMPACT_ATOMS: atom_id res chain seq x y z
N MET A 1 67.76 -22.24 -4.29
CA MET A 1 67.26 -23.63 -4.31
C MET A 1 65.74 -23.60 -4.24
N ARG A 2 65.08 -24.11 -5.30
CA ARG A 2 63.67 -24.56 -5.45
C ARG A 2 62.56 -23.62 -4.90
N ARG A 3 61.83 -22.91 -5.79
CA ARG A 3 60.53 -23.28 -6.43
C ARG A 3 59.36 -23.26 -5.41
N ALA A 4 58.20 -22.66 -5.65
CA ALA A 4 57.63 -22.08 -6.86
C ALA A 4 56.27 -21.40 -6.51
N LEU A 5 55.95 -20.31 -7.25
CA LEU A 5 54.65 -19.99 -7.88
C LEU A 5 53.44 -19.74 -6.93
N ARG A 6 52.58 -18.74 -7.12
CA ARG A 6 52.34 -17.81 -8.23
C ARG A 6 51.34 -16.73 -7.75
N SER A 7 51.57 -15.48 -8.19
CA SER A 7 50.59 -14.43 -8.54
C SER A 7 49.41 -14.15 -7.61
N GLY A 8 49.14 -12.93 -7.13
CA GLY A 8 49.66 -11.60 -7.46
C GLY A 8 48.52 -10.58 -7.33
N GLY A 9 48.85 -9.40 -6.78
CA GLY A 9 48.09 -8.13 -6.85
C GLY A 9 46.78 -8.04 -6.08
N LEU A 10 46.68 -7.27 -4.98
CA LEU A 10 46.62 -5.80 -4.86
C LEU A 10 45.20 -5.22 -5.01
N THR A 11 44.70 -4.75 -3.85
CA THR A 11 43.94 -3.51 -3.59
C THR A 11 42.63 -3.24 -4.33
N GLY A 12 41.55 -3.05 -3.57
CA GLY A 12 40.38 -2.32 -4.05
C GLY A 12 39.13 -2.47 -3.16
N THR A 13 38.86 -1.45 -2.36
CA THR A 13 37.52 -0.91 -2.00
C THR A 13 36.31 -1.63 -2.60
N ALA A 14 35.46 -2.23 -1.75
CA ALA A 14 34.11 -2.64 -2.11
C ALA A 14 33.13 -1.49 -1.81
N LEU A 15 32.85 -0.70 -2.84
CA LEU A 15 31.74 0.23 -2.92
C LEU A 15 30.43 -0.55 -3.07
N LEU A 16 29.41 -0.13 -2.32
CA LEU A 16 28.00 -0.41 -2.56
C LEU A 16 27.59 0.22 -3.90
N ALA A 17 27.13 -0.60 -4.84
CA ALA A 17 26.48 -0.14 -6.06
C ALA A 17 25.03 -0.65 -6.07
N ALA A 18 24.14 0.30 -6.31
CA ALA A 18 22.72 0.11 -6.51
C ALA A 18 22.39 -0.36 -7.95
N SER A 19 21.13 -0.77 -8.10
CA SER A 19 20.26 -0.71 -9.29
C SER A 19 20.33 -1.78 -10.40
N ALA A 20 19.13 -2.34 -10.61
CA ALA A 20 18.48 -2.81 -11.85
C ALA A 20 18.76 -4.24 -12.35
N LEU A 21 17.71 -5.07 -12.39
CA LEU A 21 16.91 -5.27 -13.62
C LEU A 21 15.64 -6.09 -13.33
N LEU A 22 14.50 -5.43 -13.56
CA LEU A 22 13.22 -6.05 -13.94
C LEU A 22 13.39 -6.82 -15.25
N THR A 23 12.89 -8.06 -15.32
CA THR A 23 12.21 -8.63 -16.50
C THR A 23 11.74 -10.05 -16.17
N GLY A 24 10.46 -10.35 -16.44
CA GLY A 24 10.05 -11.74 -16.67
C GLY A 24 8.69 -12.14 -16.10
N LEU A 25 7.60 -11.58 -16.63
CA LEU A 25 6.38 -12.31 -17.07
C LEU A 25 5.33 -11.31 -17.55
N VAL A 26 5.65 -10.60 -18.63
CA VAL A 26 4.63 -10.00 -19.50
C VAL A 26 4.23 -11.09 -20.48
N HIS A 27 2.98 -11.56 -20.41
CA HIS A 27 2.41 -12.29 -21.53
C HIS A 27 2.31 -11.31 -22.71
N ALA A 28 3.05 -11.61 -23.78
CA ALA A 28 2.99 -10.88 -25.02
C ALA A 28 1.58 -10.97 -25.61
N VAL A 29 0.85 -9.87 -25.58
CA VAL A 29 -0.34 -9.67 -26.43
C VAL A 29 0.19 -9.38 -27.84
N PRO A 30 -0.23 -10.13 -28.87
CA PRO A 30 0.19 -9.84 -30.24
C PRO A 30 -0.36 -8.48 -30.65
N ALA A 31 0.49 -7.66 -31.29
CA ALA A 31 0.11 -6.37 -31.86
C ALA A 31 -1.06 -6.54 -32.84
N ARG A 32 -2.28 -6.20 -32.39
CA ARG A 32 -3.43 -5.98 -33.26
C ARG A 32 -3.44 -4.52 -33.70
N ALA A 33 -3.78 -4.33 -34.97
CA ALA A 33 -4.04 -3.05 -35.62
C ALA A 33 -4.86 -2.14 -34.71
N ALA A 34 -4.56 -0.83 -34.76
CA ALA A 34 -5.22 0.25 -34.01
C ALA A 34 -6.71 -0.04 -33.73
N GLU A 35 -6.96 -0.68 -32.58
CA GLU A 35 -8.28 -0.85 -32.04
C GLU A 35 -8.74 0.56 -31.67
N ARG A 36 -9.93 0.92 -32.13
CA ARG A 36 -10.69 2.08 -31.63
C ARG A 36 -10.46 2.15 -30.12
N ALA A 37 -10.01 3.30 -29.61
CA ALA A 37 -9.91 3.51 -28.16
C ALA A 37 -11.22 2.98 -27.54
N ALA A 38 -11.11 1.97 -26.68
CA ALA A 38 -12.27 1.40 -26.03
C ALA A 38 -13.07 2.56 -25.41
N GLU A 39 -14.38 2.61 -25.67
CA GLU A 39 -15.24 3.60 -25.01
C GLU A 39 -15.01 3.49 -23.50
N ASP A 40 -14.78 4.64 -22.84
CA ASP A 40 -14.70 4.69 -21.38
C ASP A 40 -16.01 4.09 -20.83
N PRO A 41 -15.98 2.91 -20.18
CA PRO A 41 -17.20 2.25 -19.70
C PRO A 41 -17.92 3.09 -18.64
N ASP A 42 -17.22 4.06 -18.05
CA ASP A 42 -17.73 4.96 -17.04
C ASP A 42 -18.05 6.35 -17.58
N ALA A 43 -18.04 6.57 -18.90
CA ALA A 43 -18.33 7.88 -19.50
C ALA A 43 -19.64 8.48 -18.96
N GLY A 44 -19.56 9.69 -18.40
CA GLY A 44 -20.70 10.39 -17.80
C GLY A 44 -21.10 9.93 -16.39
N ARG A 45 -20.38 8.96 -15.79
CA ARG A 45 -20.58 8.54 -14.39
C ARG A 45 -19.65 9.32 -13.45
N PRO A 46 -20.12 9.71 -12.26
CA PRO A 46 -19.30 10.44 -11.30
C PRO A 46 -18.25 9.56 -10.60
N ARG A 47 -18.35 8.23 -10.63
CA ARG A 47 -17.35 7.29 -10.10
C ARG A 47 -16.75 6.47 -11.22
N ILE A 48 -15.52 5.98 -11.05
CA ILE A 48 -14.96 4.93 -11.91
C ILE A 48 -15.36 3.57 -11.33
N SER A 49 -15.55 2.55 -12.17
CA SER A 49 -16.01 1.21 -11.73
C SER A 49 -14.87 0.25 -11.38
N LEU A 50 -13.61 0.66 -11.53
CA LEU A 50 -12.42 -0.19 -11.36
C LEU A 50 -12.43 -0.96 -10.02
N GLY A 51 -12.56 -2.29 -10.12
CA GLY A 51 -12.52 -3.23 -8.99
C GLY A 51 -13.65 -3.09 -7.97
N GLU A 52 -14.63 -2.21 -8.21
CA GLU A 52 -15.67 -1.86 -7.24
C GLU A 52 -16.58 -3.07 -6.94
N ASP A 53 -17.05 -3.76 -7.98
CA ASP A 53 -17.92 -4.94 -7.83
C ASP A 53 -17.26 -6.05 -7.00
N ALA A 54 -15.98 -6.32 -7.23
CA ALA A 54 -15.26 -7.33 -6.46
C ALA A 54 -15.19 -6.97 -4.97
N ARG A 55 -14.95 -5.69 -4.64
CA ARG A 55 -14.93 -5.20 -3.26
C ARG A 55 -16.30 -5.26 -2.61
N ILE A 56 -17.34 -4.78 -3.31
CA ILE A 56 -18.73 -4.86 -2.85
C ILE A 56 -19.09 -6.31 -2.53
N ASN A 57 -18.78 -7.23 -3.45
CA ASN A 57 -19.10 -8.64 -3.29
C ASN A 57 -18.41 -9.27 -2.07
N ARG A 58 -17.13 -8.94 -1.83
CA ARG A 58 -16.38 -9.40 -0.64
C ARG A 58 -17.04 -8.89 0.65
N CYS A 59 -17.52 -7.65 0.66
CA CYS A 59 -18.18 -7.06 1.81
C CYS A 59 -19.58 -7.63 2.05
N ILE A 60 -20.41 -7.81 1.01
CA ILE A 60 -21.72 -8.43 1.13
C ILE A 60 -21.61 -9.86 1.67
N ALA A 61 -20.69 -10.65 1.12
CA ALA A 61 -20.47 -12.01 1.62
C ALA A 61 -19.88 -12.02 3.04
N GLY A 62 -19.04 -11.04 3.40
CA GLY A 62 -18.59 -10.83 4.78
C GLY A 62 -19.75 -10.55 5.74
N VAL A 63 -20.71 -9.71 5.34
CA VAL A 63 -21.94 -9.50 6.12
C VAL A 63 -22.74 -10.80 6.23
N ALA A 64 -22.94 -11.53 5.12
CA ALA A 64 -23.64 -12.81 5.09
C ALA A 64 -23.01 -13.84 6.05
N LEU A 65 -21.67 -13.90 6.12
CA LEU A 65 -20.92 -14.74 7.04
C LEU A 65 -21.28 -14.46 8.50
N HIS A 66 -21.43 -13.19 8.88
CA HIS A 66 -21.61 -12.78 10.27
C HIS A 66 -23.08 -12.71 10.73
N ILE A 67 -24.02 -12.45 9.83
CA ILE A 67 -25.46 -12.47 10.15
C ILE A 67 -26.05 -13.89 10.09
N GLY A 68 -25.39 -14.79 9.38
CA GLY A 68 -25.92 -16.12 9.05
C GLY A 68 -25.87 -17.12 10.21
N GLY A 69 -26.83 -18.06 10.16
CA GLY A 69 -26.72 -19.31 10.91
C GLY A 69 -25.73 -20.27 10.24
N PRO A 70 -25.73 -21.56 10.63
CA PRO A 70 -24.76 -22.53 10.13
C PRO A 70 -24.73 -22.68 8.61
N ALA A 71 -25.89 -22.65 7.94
CA ALA A 71 -25.96 -22.87 6.49
C ALA A 71 -25.49 -21.64 5.73
N LEU A 72 -25.97 -20.44 6.08
CA LEU A 72 -25.57 -19.20 5.43
C LEU A 72 -24.08 -18.90 5.68
N LYS A 73 -23.59 -19.09 6.90
CA LYS A 73 -22.18 -18.93 7.24
C LYS A 73 -21.29 -19.84 6.39
N ALA A 74 -21.65 -21.12 6.27
CA ALA A 74 -20.88 -22.07 5.46
C ALA A 74 -20.88 -21.71 3.96
N ALA A 75 -22.03 -21.27 3.42
CA ALA A 75 -22.14 -20.85 2.03
C ALA A 75 -21.31 -19.58 1.76
N ALA A 76 -21.38 -18.59 2.64
CA ALA A 76 -20.59 -17.37 2.55
C ALA A 76 -19.08 -17.64 2.66
N ALA A 77 -18.66 -18.46 3.64
CA ALA A 77 -17.25 -18.86 3.79
C ALA A 77 -16.72 -19.59 2.56
N LYS A 78 -17.54 -20.45 1.94
CA LYS A 78 -17.18 -21.13 0.68
C LYS A 78 -17.00 -20.12 -0.45
N ALA A 79 -17.93 -19.19 -0.61
CA ALA A 79 -17.88 -18.16 -1.65
C ALA A 79 -16.65 -17.26 -1.50
N LEU A 80 -16.36 -16.80 -0.28
CA LEU A 80 -15.22 -15.94 0.05
C LEU A 80 -13.85 -16.62 -0.16
N ASN A 81 -13.80 -17.95 -0.13
CA ASN A 81 -12.60 -18.73 -0.43
C ASN A 81 -12.46 -19.09 -1.92
N GLY A 82 -13.48 -18.79 -2.72
CA GLY A 82 -13.48 -19.03 -4.17
C GLY A 82 -12.82 -17.89 -4.95
N THR A 83 -13.02 -17.92 -6.27
CA THR A 83 -12.66 -16.82 -7.17
C THR A 83 -13.69 -15.69 -7.07
N ASP A 84 -13.37 -14.49 -7.57
CA ASP A 84 -14.36 -13.39 -7.65
C ASP A 84 -15.60 -13.77 -8.48
N ALA A 85 -15.45 -14.68 -9.47
CA ALA A 85 -16.57 -15.21 -10.23
C ALA A 85 -17.46 -16.14 -9.39
N ASP A 86 -16.86 -17.04 -8.59
CA ASP A 86 -17.61 -17.89 -7.65
C ASP A 86 -18.37 -17.05 -6.61
N LEU A 87 -17.72 -16.00 -6.13
CA LEU A 87 -18.31 -15.06 -5.18
C LEU A 87 -19.49 -14.31 -5.80
N THR A 88 -19.33 -13.81 -7.02
CA THR A 88 -20.40 -13.13 -7.77
C THR A 88 -21.59 -14.07 -7.99
N ALA A 89 -21.34 -15.31 -8.43
CA ALA A 89 -22.39 -16.31 -8.63
C ALA A 89 -23.11 -16.68 -7.33
N ALA A 90 -22.40 -16.73 -6.20
CA ALA A 90 -23.02 -17.00 -4.90
C ALA A 90 -23.96 -15.86 -4.45
N LEU A 91 -23.63 -14.62 -4.82
CA LEU A 91 -24.36 -13.40 -4.46
C LEU A 91 -25.55 -13.10 -5.38
N GLU A 92 -25.67 -13.79 -6.51
CA GLU A 92 -26.79 -13.63 -7.44
C GLU A 92 -28.12 -13.87 -6.71
N GLY A 93 -28.99 -12.87 -6.72
CA GLY A 93 -30.29 -12.91 -6.06
C GLY A 93 -30.27 -12.69 -4.53
N ALA A 94 -29.11 -12.54 -3.89
CA ALA A 94 -28.99 -12.44 -2.43
C ALA A 94 -29.80 -11.27 -1.83
N GLN A 95 -29.85 -10.12 -2.51
CA GLN A 95 -30.64 -8.94 -2.07
C GLN A 95 -32.15 -9.20 -2.05
N SER A 96 -32.63 -10.11 -2.91
CA SER A 96 -34.03 -10.55 -2.93
C SER A 96 -34.25 -11.80 -2.07
N GLY A 97 -33.23 -12.28 -1.35
CA GLY A 97 -33.28 -13.50 -0.58
C GLY A 97 -33.32 -14.77 -1.43
N LEU A 98 -32.86 -14.72 -2.68
CA LEU A 98 -32.85 -15.84 -3.65
C LEU A 98 -31.42 -16.30 -3.94
N GLY A 99 -31.29 -17.36 -4.73
CA GLY A 99 -30.00 -17.92 -5.16
C GLY A 99 -29.26 -18.65 -4.05
N THR A 100 -27.95 -18.87 -4.21
CA THR A 100 -27.17 -19.73 -3.32
C THR A 100 -27.21 -19.29 -1.86
N LEU A 101 -26.99 -18.00 -1.59
CA LEU A 101 -27.07 -17.46 -0.22
C LEU A 101 -28.51 -17.34 0.27
N GLY A 102 -29.48 -17.08 -0.62
CA GLY A 102 -30.90 -17.08 -0.29
C GLY A 102 -31.40 -18.45 0.19
N ASP A 103 -31.04 -19.52 -0.52
CA ASP A 103 -31.36 -20.90 -0.14
C ASP A 103 -30.73 -21.28 1.20
N ALA A 104 -29.49 -20.85 1.44
CA ALA A 104 -28.79 -21.08 2.69
C ALA A 104 -29.46 -20.32 3.86
N ARG A 105 -29.88 -19.07 3.63
CA ARG A 105 -30.71 -18.30 4.57
C ARG A 105 -32.04 -19.00 4.86
N GLY A 106 -32.69 -19.56 3.84
CA GLY A 106 -33.92 -20.35 3.99
C GLY A 106 -33.73 -21.55 4.93
N LYS A 107 -32.62 -22.30 4.77
CA LYS A 107 -32.27 -23.41 5.66
C LYS A 107 -32.03 -22.97 7.11
N ASP A 108 -31.39 -21.81 7.31
CA ASP A 108 -31.20 -21.27 8.65
C ASP A 108 -32.55 -20.85 9.28
N HIS A 109 -33.45 -20.28 8.49
CA HIS A 109 -34.81 -19.97 8.93
C HIS A 109 -35.60 -21.25 9.29
N ASP A 110 -35.53 -22.31 8.49
CA ASP A 110 -36.16 -23.60 8.81
C ASP A 110 -35.56 -24.22 10.08
N ALA A 111 -34.26 -24.04 10.31
CA ALA A 111 -33.58 -24.49 11.51
C ALA A 111 -34.08 -23.75 12.78
N VAL A 112 -34.54 -22.49 12.67
CA VAL A 112 -35.20 -21.77 13.77
C VAL A 112 -36.50 -22.47 14.16
N ILE A 113 -37.34 -22.82 13.19
CA ILE A 113 -38.59 -23.56 13.45
C ILE A 113 -38.31 -24.94 14.04
N ALA A 114 -37.30 -25.64 13.52
CA ALA A 114 -36.88 -26.92 14.07
C ALA A 114 -36.39 -26.79 15.53
N TYR A 115 -35.64 -25.73 15.85
CA TYR A 115 -35.19 -25.48 17.23
C TYR A 115 -36.36 -25.20 18.18
N LEU A 116 -37.37 -24.44 17.75
CA LEU A 116 -38.58 -24.18 18.55
C LEU A 116 -39.32 -25.48 18.88
N ASN A 117 -39.48 -26.37 17.90
CA ASN A 117 -40.09 -27.68 18.14
C ASN A 117 -39.25 -28.51 19.11
N GLN A 118 -37.92 -28.51 18.98
CA GLN A 118 -37.03 -29.20 19.92
C GLN A 118 -37.10 -28.63 21.34
N SER A 119 -37.26 -27.31 21.50
CA SER A 119 -37.47 -26.66 22.81
C SER A 119 -38.77 -27.14 23.47
N ARG A 120 -39.88 -27.14 22.72
CA ARG A 120 -41.18 -27.67 23.18
C ARG A 120 -41.10 -29.15 23.54
N ASP A 121 -40.45 -29.95 22.70
CA ASP A 121 -40.27 -31.38 22.95
C ASP A 121 -39.40 -31.63 24.19
N ARG A 122 -38.38 -30.80 24.46
CA ARG A 122 -37.59 -30.87 25.70
C ARG A 122 -38.47 -30.62 26.92
N ALA A 123 -39.23 -29.52 26.92
CA ALA A 123 -40.12 -29.17 28.01
C ALA A 123 -41.16 -30.28 28.27
N ALA A 124 -41.86 -30.74 27.23
CA ALA A 124 -42.85 -31.81 27.35
C ALA A 124 -42.25 -33.12 27.90
N ARG A 125 -41.01 -33.47 27.52
CA ARG A 125 -40.32 -34.64 28.07
C ARG A 125 -40.03 -34.50 29.56
N TRP A 126 -39.58 -33.33 30.02
CA TRP A 126 -39.33 -33.09 31.43
C TRP A 126 -40.64 -33.07 32.24
N GLU A 127 -41.68 -32.41 31.74
CA GLU A 127 -43.01 -32.42 32.38
C GLU A 127 -43.60 -33.83 32.49
N ALA A 128 -43.49 -34.63 31.42
CA ALA A 128 -43.95 -36.02 31.43
C ALA A 128 -43.20 -36.86 32.48
N ALA A 129 -41.88 -36.68 32.60
CA ALA A 129 -41.07 -37.35 33.61
C ALA A 129 -41.42 -36.89 35.04
N ASN A 130 -41.79 -35.62 35.22
CA ASN A 130 -42.13 -35.07 36.53
C ASN A 130 -43.59 -35.33 36.97
N LYS A 131 -44.47 -35.66 36.03
CA LYS A 131 -45.93 -35.72 36.23
C LYS A 131 -46.34 -36.53 37.46
N VAL A 132 -45.74 -37.70 37.68
CA VAL A 132 -46.09 -38.56 38.82
C VAL A 132 -45.78 -37.89 40.17
N TYR A 133 -44.68 -37.14 40.26
CA TYR A 133 -44.27 -36.45 41.48
C TYR A 133 -45.15 -35.23 41.72
N ALA A 134 -45.44 -34.44 40.69
CA ALA A 134 -46.34 -33.30 40.78
C ALA A 134 -47.78 -33.71 41.19
N GLN A 135 -48.32 -34.80 40.60
CA GLN A 135 -49.66 -35.32 40.93
C GLN A 135 -49.77 -35.99 42.29
N THR A 136 -48.65 -36.32 42.91
CA THR A 136 -48.65 -37.03 44.18
C THR A 136 -47.90 -36.26 45.26
N GLY A 137 -47.62 -34.97 45.06
CA GLY A 137 -46.88 -34.13 45.98
C GLY A 137 -47.49 -32.74 46.08
N TRP A 138 -48.82 -32.64 46.21
CA TRP A 138 -49.59 -31.39 46.10
C TRP A 138 -49.07 -30.23 46.95
N ASP A 139 -48.56 -30.49 48.16
CA ASP A 139 -47.97 -29.48 49.06
C ASP A 139 -46.44 -29.60 49.19
N SER A 140 -45.79 -30.33 48.28
CA SER A 140 -44.35 -30.58 48.34
C SER A 140 -43.50 -29.45 47.76
N GLY A 141 -44.13 -28.46 47.12
CA GLY A 141 -43.45 -27.41 46.37
C GLY A 141 -43.00 -27.84 44.97
N THR A 142 -43.40 -29.02 44.50
CA THR A 142 -43.17 -29.46 43.12
C THR A 142 -44.02 -28.68 42.12
N SER A 143 -43.46 -28.36 40.95
CA SER A 143 -44.17 -27.74 39.82
C SER A 143 -44.62 -28.79 38.81
N PHE A 144 -45.80 -28.63 38.23
CA PHE A 144 -46.21 -29.43 37.07
C PHE A 144 -45.43 -29.07 35.79
N HIS A 145 -45.12 -27.79 35.65
CA HIS A 145 -44.55 -27.24 34.43
C HIS A 145 -43.05 -27.03 34.58
N ALA A 146 -42.30 -27.47 33.57
CA ALA A 146 -40.88 -27.18 33.48
C ALA A 146 -40.70 -25.70 33.11
N PRO A 147 -39.81 -24.96 33.80
CA PRO A 147 -39.43 -23.62 33.36
C PRO A 147 -38.83 -23.63 31.94
N GLU A 148 -38.94 -22.50 31.25
CA GLU A 148 -38.38 -22.29 29.90
C GLU A 148 -36.86 -22.03 29.98
N PHE A 149 -36.07 -23.09 30.18
CA PHE A 149 -34.61 -22.96 30.37
C PHE A 149 -33.84 -22.43 29.16
N ASP A 150 -34.45 -22.42 27.99
CA ASP A 150 -33.91 -21.90 26.73
C ASP A 150 -34.65 -20.68 26.20
N ALA A 151 -35.45 -20.00 27.03
CA ALA A 151 -36.25 -18.83 26.65
C ALA A 151 -35.43 -17.75 25.93
N ASP A 152 -34.23 -17.43 26.42
CA ASP A 152 -33.34 -16.44 25.77
C ASP A 152 -32.89 -16.88 24.37
N VAL A 153 -32.65 -18.18 24.18
CA VAL A 153 -32.25 -18.73 22.88
C VAL A 153 -33.45 -18.73 21.92
N VAL A 154 -34.62 -19.11 22.40
CA VAL A 154 -35.87 -19.04 21.62
C VAL A 154 -36.19 -17.58 21.23
N ALA A 155 -36.08 -16.64 22.17
CA ALA A 155 -36.31 -15.22 21.92
C ALA A 155 -35.34 -14.68 20.86
N PHE A 156 -34.04 -15.01 20.96
CA PHE A 156 -33.04 -14.62 19.97
C PHE A 156 -33.33 -15.21 18.58
N THR A 157 -33.66 -16.49 18.52
CA THR A 157 -33.87 -17.19 17.23
C THR A 157 -35.14 -16.72 16.51
N LEU A 158 -36.21 -16.36 17.24
CA LEU A 158 -37.47 -15.89 16.64
C LEU A 158 -37.48 -14.42 16.22
N GLY A 159 -36.77 -13.54 16.94
CA GLY A 159 -36.75 -12.10 16.64
C GLY A 159 -35.42 -11.64 16.05
N PRO A 160 -34.40 -11.37 16.90
CA PRO A 160 -33.12 -10.81 16.47
C PRO A 160 -32.44 -11.54 15.32
N GLN A 161 -32.46 -12.89 15.31
CA GLN A 161 -31.85 -13.64 14.22
C GLN A 161 -32.57 -13.41 12.89
N ASN A 162 -33.90 -13.33 12.89
CA ASN A 162 -34.66 -13.06 11.68
C ASN A 162 -34.41 -11.64 11.16
N ASP A 163 -34.33 -10.65 12.06
CA ASP A 163 -33.96 -9.27 11.71
C ASP A 163 -32.56 -9.19 11.09
N LEU A 164 -31.60 -9.95 11.66
CA LEU A 164 -30.25 -10.07 11.12
C LEU A 164 -30.25 -10.71 9.73
N LEU A 165 -30.98 -11.81 9.53
CA LEU A 165 -31.12 -12.45 8.23
C LEU A 165 -31.80 -11.55 7.18
N GLY A 166 -32.61 -10.58 7.60
CA GLY A 166 -33.18 -9.54 6.74
C GLY A 166 -32.13 -8.59 6.15
N ARG A 167 -30.90 -8.61 6.66
CA ARG A 167 -29.76 -7.82 6.15
C ARG A 167 -29.00 -8.50 5.02
N LEU A 168 -29.41 -9.71 4.60
CA LEU A 168 -28.76 -10.41 3.49
C LEU A 168 -28.71 -9.52 2.24
N GLY A 169 -27.54 -9.50 1.62
CA GLY A 169 -27.26 -8.67 0.46
C GLY A 169 -26.60 -7.35 0.81
N GLN A 170 -26.70 -6.83 2.04
CA GLN A 170 -26.13 -5.54 2.43
C GLN A 170 -24.59 -5.62 2.49
N ASP A 171 -23.90 -4.53 2.15
CA ASP A 171 -22.43 -4.45 2.14
C ASP A 171 -21.81 -4.05 3.48
N GLY A 172 -22.62 -3.64 4.46
CA GLY A 172 -22.14 -3.29 5.80
C GLY A 172 -21.35 -1.98 5.87
N ARG A 173 -21.44 -1.13 4.84
CA ARG A 173 -20.77 0.17 4.78
C ARG A 173 -21.10 1.06 5.98
N SER A 174 -20.19 1.97 6.32
CA SER A 174 -20.45 3.04 7.29
C SER A 174 -21.34 4.13 6.67
N VAL A 175 -22.43 4.47 7.37
CA VAL A 175 -23.36 5.51 6.96
C VAL A 175 -22.95 6.84 7.61
N PRO A 176 -22.88 7.96 6.85
CA PRO A 176 -22.51 9.25 7.42
C PRO A 176 -23.55 9.71 8.44
N THR A 177 -23.11 10.41 9.49
CA THR A 177 -24.03 11.04 10.45
C THR A 177 -24.79 12.18 9.80
N LYS A 178 -25.98 12.49 10.33
CA LYS A 178 -26.76 13.65 9.88
C LYS A 178 -25.94 14.95 9.93
N ASP A 179 -25.17 15.16 11.01
CA ASP A 179 -24.39 16.38 11.19
C ASP A 179 -23.27 16.50 10.15
N SER A 180 -22.59 15.39 9.83
CA SER A 180 -21.57 15.37 8.76
C SER A 180 -22.18 15.66 7.39
N VAL A 181 -23.36 15.08 7.08
CA VAL A 181 -24.08 15.37 5.84
C VAL A 181 -24.53 16.82 5.77
N ASP A 182 -25.10 17.37 6.84
CA ASP A 182 -25.57 18.75 6.89
C ASP A 182 -24.40 19.74 6.71
N GLN A 183 -23.25 19.44 7.29
CA GLN A 183 -22.04 20.25 7.09
C GLN A 183 -21.53 20.15 5.64
N ALA A 184 -21.52 18.96 5.04
CA ALA A 184 -21.12 18.79 3.65
C ALA A 184 -22.07 19.50 2.68
N LYS A 185 -23.38 19.50 2.96
CA LYS A 185 -24.37 20.27 2.20
C LYS A 185 -24.12 21.78 2.24
N LYS A 186 -23.64 22.32 3.36
CA LYS A 186 -23.25 23.75 3.46
C LYS A 186 -22.07 24.06 2.55
N VAL A 187 -21.01 23.24 2.62
CA VAL A 187 -19.83 23.38 1.75
C VAL A 187 -20.24 23.27 0.27
N ALA A 188 -21.09 22.30 -0.07
CA ALA A 188 -21.62 22.15 -1.42
C ALA A 188 -22.39 23.40 -1.90
N ALA A 189 -23.14 24.06 -1.02
CA ALA A 189 -23.83 25.30 -1.35
C ALA A 189 -22.86 26.49 -1.57
N GLU A 190 -21.76 26.56 -0.80
CA GLU A 190 -20.74 27.62 -0.91
C GLU A 190 -19.90 27.51 -2.20
N ILE A 191 -19.73 26.30 -2.72
CA ILE A 191 -18.98 26.04 -3.96
C ILE A 191 -19.87 25.92 -5.21
N LYS A 192 -21.20 26.00 -5.04
CA LYS A 192 -22.17 25.84 -6.12
C LYS A 192 -21.93 26.85 -7.25
N GLY A 193 -22.04 26.40 -8.50
CA GLY A 193 -21.88 27.22 -9.71
C GLY A 193 -20.43 27.45 -10.11
N ARG A 194 -19.45 26.87 -9.39
CA ARG A 194 -18.03 26.91 -9.80
C ARG A 194 -17.72 25.88 -10.88
N ASP A 195 -18.43 24.75 -10.89
CA ASP A 195 -18.26 23.66 -11.85
C ASP A 195 -19.55 22.82 -11.95
N ASP A 196 -20.16 22.79 -13.13
CA ASP A 196 -21.47 22.12 -13.34
C ASP A 196 -21.43 20.60 -13.12
N TRP A 197 -20.28 19.95 -13.37
CA TRP A 197 -20.13 18.51 -13.15
C TRP A 197 -20.03 18.20 -11.66
N ASN A 198 -19.32 19.03 -10.91
CA ASN A 198 -19.25 18.93 -9.46
C ASN A 198 -20.59 19.26 -8.80
N ASP A 199 -21.35 20.24 -9.32
CA ASP A 199 -22.70 20.53 -8.85
C ASP A 199 -23.64 19.34 -9.04
N PHE A 200 -23.58 18.68 -10.21
CA PHE A 200 -24.33 17.45 -10.48
C PHE A 200 -23.92 16.31 -9.53
N ALA A 201 -22.63 16.12 -9.32
CA ALA A 201 -22.09 15.10 -8.42
C ALA A 201 -22.54 15.33 -6.97
N ALA A 202 -22.46 16.58 -6.48
CA ALA A 202 -22.93 16.96 -5.15
C ALA A 202 -24.45 16.76 -5.01
N GLY A 203 -25.22 17.12 -6.03
CA GLY A 203 -26.68 16.89 -6.06
C GLY A 203 -27.04 15.40 -5.95
N THR A 204 -26.28 14.55 -6.63
CA THR A 204 -26.47 13.08 -6.58
C THR A 204 -26.05 12.52 -5.21
N MET A 205 -24.86 12.90 -4.73
CA MET A 205 -24.29 12.43 -3.47
C MET A 205 -25.14 12.86 -2.25
N PHE A 206 -25.68 14.07 -2.25
CA PHE A 206 -26.42 14.59 -1.08
C PHE A 206 -27.95 14.55 -1.23
N GLY A 207 -28.45 13.89 -2.28
CA GLY A 207 -29.88 13.63 -2.45
C GLY A 207 -30.47 12.81 -1.30
N ASP A 208 -31.74 13.03 -0.98
CA ASP A 208 -32.38 12.42 0.20
C ASP A 208 -32.40 10.88 0.17
N THR A 209 -32.47 10.27 -1.01
CA THR A 209 -32.37 8.82 -1.19
C THR A 209 -30.93 8.31 -1.06
N ALA A 210 -29.96 9.10 -1.50
CA ALA A 210 -28.53 8.77 -1.45
C ALA A 210 -27.95 8.86 -0.02
N VAL A 211 -28.53 9.65 0.89
CA VAL A 211 -28.05 9.74 2.28
C VAL A 211 -28.84 8.87 3.27
N ARG A 212 -29.88 8.17 2.81
CA ARG A 212 -30.76 7.32 3.64
C ARG A 212 -30.87 5.86 3.16
N GLY A 213 -30.45 5.56 1.93
CA GLY A 213 -30.58 4.24 1.35
C GLY A 213 -29.55 3.24 1.89
N PRO A 214 -29.92 1.96 2.09
CA PRO A 214 -28.96 0.89 2.39
C PRO A 214 -28.16 0.44 1.15
N TRP A 215 -28.42 1.04 -0.02
CA TRP A 215 -27.89 0.65 -1.33
C TRP A 215 -27.44 1.87 -2.12
N ASN A 216 -26.28 1.76 -2.79
CA ASN A 216 -25.75 2.76 -3.72
C ASN A 216 -25.85 4.21 -3.21
N SER A 217 -25.60 4.36 -1.92
CA SER A 217 -25.74 5.56 -1.12
C SER A 217 -24.38 6.12 -0.72
N THR A 218 -24.38 7.40 -0.38
CA THR A 218 -23.22 8.14 0.10
C THR A 218 -22.69 7.56 1.40
N THR A 219 -21.39 7.30 1.43
CA THR A 219 -20.73 6.64 2.55
C THR A 219 -20.10 7.65 3.49
N ALA A 220 -19.71 7.20 4.69
CA ALA A 220 -19.02 8.08 5.63
C ALA A 220 -17.67 8.56 5.07
N SER A 221 -16.95 7.73 4.30
CA SER A 221 -15.67 8.13 3.70
C SER A 221 -15.87 9.12 2.56
N ASP A 222 -16.96 9.03 1.78
CA ASP A 222 -17.28 10.04 0.78
C ASP A 222 -17.45 11.42 1.44
N VAL A 223 -18.26 11.49 2.50
CA VAL A 223 -18.52 12.74 3.24
C VAL A 223 -17.25 13.26 3.91
N ALA A 224 -16.44 12.37 4.50
CA ALA A 224 -15.19 12.74 5.12
C ALA A 224 -14.18 13.31 4.10
N SER A 225 -14.04 12.67 2.94
CA SER A 225 -13.18 13.17 1.85
C SER A 225 -13.66 14.54 1.37
N PHE A 226 -14.95 14.69 1.07
CA PHE A 226 -15.52 15.96 0.62
C PHE A 226 -15.28 17.10 1.62
N LEU A 227 -15.46 16.84 2.92
CA LEU A 227 -15.21 17.83 3.98
C LEU A 227 -13.72 18.14 4.13
N ARG A 228 -12.83 17.15 4.01
CA ARG A 228 -11.37 17.32 4.13
C ARG A 228 -10.82 18.26 3.06
N HIS A 229 -11.36 18.21 1.85
CA HIS A 229 -10.92 19.03 0.73
C HIS A 229 -11.73 20.34 0.57
N GLY A 230 -12.79 20.53 1.34
CA GLY A 230 -13.70 21.68 1.17
C GLY A 230 -14.48 21.62 -0.16
N GLY A 231 -14.79 20.41 -0.64
CA GLY A 231 -15.38 20.15 -1.94
C GLY A 231 -14.78 18.90 -2.60
N PHE A 232 -15.03 18.72 -3.91
CA PHE A 232 -14.31 17.73 -4.70
C PHE A 232 -12.89 18.21 -5.03
N VAL A 233 -11.97 17.27 -5.21
CA VAL A 233 -10.60 17.59 -5.63
C VAL A 233 -10.63 18.15 -7.06
N THR A 234 -10.20 19.39 -7.24
CA THR A 234 -10.32 20.11 -8.53
C THR A 234 -9.03 20.13 -9.35
N GLY A 235 -7.90 19.71 -8.79
CA GLY A 235 -6.60 19.75 -9.43
C GLY A 235 -5.87 18.41 -9.34
N PRO A 236 -5.09 18.03 -10.36
CA PRO A 236 -4.36 16.77 -10.37
C PRO A 236 -3.40 16.70 -9.18
N LEU A 237 -3.36 15.54 -8.53
CA LEU A 237 -2.37 15.24 -7.51
C LEU A 237 -1.13 14.65 -8.19
N GLU A 238 0.03 15.25 -7.96
CA GLU A 238 1.29 14.81 -8.56
C GLU A 238 1.66 13.41 -8.05
N GLU A 239 1.89 12.46 -8.96
CA GLU A 239 2.32 11.12 -8.57
C GLU A 239 3.65 11.19 -7.82
N GLY A 240 3.72 10.52 -6.66
CA GLY A 240 4.86 10.58 -5.75
C GLY A 240 4.83 11.74 -4.75
N SER A 241 3.86 12.65 -4.84
CA SER A 241 3.60 13.65 -3.79
C SER A 241 3.05 13.02 -2.51
N ALA A 242 3.16 13.74 -1.39
CA ALA A 242 2.60 13.30 -0.12
C ALA A 242 1.06 13.28 -0.17
N GLU A 243 0.46 14.27 -0.82
CA GLU A 243 -0.98 14.41 -1.01
C GLU A 243 -1.55 13.23 -1.80
N TYR A 244 -0.89 12.85 -2.91
CA TYR A 244 -1.26 11.67 -3.68
C TYR A 244 -1.23 10.40 -2.83
N ARG A 245 -0.16 10.19 -2.07
CA ARG A 245 -0.05 9.00 -1.20
C ARG A 245 -1.05 8.98 -0.06
N MET A 246 -1.41 10.14 0.49
CA MET A 246 -2.44 10.24 1.52
C MET A 246 -3.80 9.82 0.97
N GLU A 247 -4.16 10.24 -0.25
CA GLU A 247 -5.42 9.80 -0.88
C GLU A 247 -5.42 8.31 -1.20
N VAL A 248 -4.30 7.76 -1.68
CA VAL A 248 -4.15 6.30 -1.90
C VAL A 248 -4.39 5.53 -0.61
N GLU A 249 -3.71 5.89 0.49
CA GLU A 249 -3.87 5.18 1.77
C GLU A 249 -5.26 5.38 2.38
N ALA A 250 -5.85 6.57 2.28
CA ALA A 250 -7.21 6.84 2.76
C ALA A 250 -8.23 5.95 2.05
N LEU A 251 -8.10 5.79 0.73
CA LEU A 251 -8.99 4.95 -0.06
C LEU A 251 -8.85 3.46 0.29
N LYS A 252 -7.61 2.97 0.47
CA LYS A 252 -7.38 1.59 0.93
C LYS A 252 -7.94 1.32 2.32
N VAL A 253 -7.88 2.30 3.24
CA VAL A 253 -8.50 2.20 4.57
C VAL A 253 -10.02 2.09 4.43
N ALA A 254 -10.65 2.96 3.63
CA ALA A 254 -12.10 2.90 3.37
C ALA A 254 -12.53 1.53 2.83
N TRP A 255 -11.82 0.99 1.84
CA TRP A 255 -12.09 -0.34 1.31
C TRP A 255 -11.89 -1.46 2.35
N GLY A 256 -10.90 -1.32 3.23
CA GLY A 256 -10.67 -2.21 4.37
C GLY A 256 -11.78 -2.18 5.43
N ASP A 257 -12.57 -1.10 5.47
CA ASP A 257 -13.73 -0.93 6.34
C ASP A 257 -15.07 -1.20 5.61
N CYS A 258 -15.01 -1.87 4.46
CA CYS A 258 -16.15 -2.20 3.61
C CYS A 258 -16.92 -1.00 3.02
N ASP A 259 -16.29 0.16 2.99
CA ASP A 259 -16.70 1.28 2.14
C ASP A 259 -16.13 1.07 0.73
N SER A 260 -16.74 0.15 -0.01
CA SER A 260 -16.18 -0.47 -1.23
C SER A 260 -16.14 0.43 -2.47
N PHE A 261 -16.78 1.59 -2.43
CA PHE A 261 -16.93 2.50 -3.56
C PHE A 261 -15.64 3.26 -3.89
N ASN A 262 -15.46 3.57 -5.17
CA ASN A 262 -14.43 4.51 -5.60
C ASN A 262 -14.87 5.95 -5.33
N PRO A 263 -13.97 6.92 -5.08
CA PRO A 263 -14.35 8.30 -4.78
C PRO A 263 -15.26 8.91 -5.83
N VAL A 264 -16.17 9.80 -5.40
CA VAL A 264 -16.92 10.66 -6.31
C VAL A 264 -15.95 11.64 -6.97
N ASP A 265 -15.73 11.47 -8.27
CA ASP A 265 -14.72 12.15 -9.08
C ASP A 265 -15.23 12.40 -10.51
N ALA A 266 -16.17 13.35 -10.62
CA ALA A 266 -16.81 13.68 -11.90
C ALA A 266 -15.85 14.23 -12.96
N ARG A 267 -14.69 14.74 -12.54
CA ARG A 267 -13.64 15.30 -13.42
C ARG A 267 -12.47 14.34 -13.66
N ARG A 268 -12.52 13.11 -13.14
CA ARG A 268 -11.46 12.08 -13.29
C ARG A 268 -10.09 12.47 -12.72
N ILE A 269 -10.07 13.39 -11.77
CA ILE A 269 -8.85 13.91 -11.14
C ILE A 269 -8.17 12.84 -10.26
N LEU A 270 -8.96 12.00 -9.60
CA LEU A 270 -8.51 10.94 -8.70
C LEU A 270 -8.35 9.58 -9.39
N SER A 271 -8.56 9.48 -10.71
CA SER A 271 -8.41 8.20 -11.43
C SER A 271 -7.04 7.54 -11.25
N PRO A 272 -5.89 8.28 -11.30
CA PRO A 272 -4.60 7.69 -10.99
C PRO A 272 -4.50 7.16 -9.55
N VAL A 273 -5.02 7.93 -8.57
CA VAL A 273 -5.07 7.51 -7.16
C VAL A 273 -5.82 6.19 -7.00
N VAL A 274 -6.98 6.05 -7.65
CA VAL A 274 -7.76 4.81 -7.59
C VAL A 274 -7.00 3.65 -8.23
N LEU A 275 -6.32 3.86 -9.35
CA LEU A 275 -5.52 2.82 -10.00
C LEU A 275 -4.40 2.31 -9.09
N THR A 276 -3.63 3.21 -8.48
CA THR A 276 -2.56 2.85 -7.55
C THR A 276 -3.13 2.16 -6.31
N ALA A 277 -4.17 2.73 -5.70
CA ALA A 277 -4.81 2.14 -4.54
C ALA A 277 -5.32 0.73 -4.83
N HIS A 278 -5.99 0.53 -5.97
CA HIS A 278 -6.53 -0.77 -6.37
C HIS A 278 -5.43 -1.83 -6.49
N GLN A 279 -4.35 -1.52 -7.20
CA GLN A 279 -3.23 -2.45 -7.37
C GLN A 279 -2.60 -2.84 -6.03
N GLU A 280 -2.35 -1.87 -5.16
CA GLU A 280 -1.76 -2.13 -3.85
C GLU A 280 -2.71 -2.89 -2.92
N TRP A 281 -3.99 -2.53 -2.89
CA TRP A 281 -4.97 -3.17 -2.04
C TRP A 281 -5.24 -4.62 -2.46
N GLU A 282 -5.32 -4.91 -3.77
CA GLU A 282 -5.45 -6.30 -4.23
C GLU A 282 -4.23 -7.14 -3.85
N GLN A 283 -3.02 -6.57 -3.84
CA GLN A 283 -1.82 -7.27 -3.35
C GLN A 283 -1.92 -7.55 -1.84
N GLU A 284 -2.32 -6.56 -1.05
CA GLU A 284 -2.53 -6.71 0.40
C GLU A 284 -3.61 -7.76 0.72
N TYR A 285 -4.73 -7.71 0.00
CA TYR A 285 -5.83 -8.66 0.12
C TYR A 285 -5.37 -10.07 -0.31
N ALA A 286 -4.72 -10.22 -1.46
CA ALA A 286 -4.26 -11.52 -1.93
C ALA A 286 -3.24 -12.16 -0.97
N ALA A 287 -2.31 -11.36 -0.42
CA ALA A 287 -1.28 -11.85 0.50
C ALA A 287 -1.86 -12.54 1.75
N GLN A 288 -3.02 -12.09 2.23
CA GLN A 288 -3.63 -12.59 3.46
C GLN A 288 -4.75 -13.64 3.23
N ALA A 289 -4.94 -14.12 2.00
CA ALA A 289 -6.03 -15.04 1.64
C ALA A 289 -6.03 -16.33 2.47
N LYS A 290 -4.86 -16.94 2.69
CA LYS A 290 -4.73 -18.16 3.49
C LYS A 290 -5.14 -17.94 4.96
N SER A 291 -4.76 -16.80 5.53
CA SER A 291 -5.15 -16.43 6.90
C SER A 291 -6.65 -16.24 7.00
N ARG A 292 -7.28 -15.50 6.06
CA ARG A 292 -8.74 -15.34 6.04
C ARG A 292 -9.48 -16.68 5.95
N ALA A 293 -9.04 -17.58 5.07
CA ALA A 293 -9.64 -18.91 4.91
C ALA A 293 -9.60 -19.73 6.21
N THR A 294 -8.45 -19.73 6.88
CA THR A 294 -8.25 -20.41 8.17
C THR A 294 -9.15 -19.82 9.26
N ILE A 295 -9.21 -18.49 9.34
CA ILE A 295 -10.02 -17.77 10.32
C ILE A 295 -11.52 -18.07 10.14
N MET A 296 -12.06 -18.01 8.92
CA MET A 296 -13.48 -18.31 8.67
C MET A 296 -13.85 -19.76 9.01
N THR A 297 -12.95 -20.69 8.71
CA THR A 297 -13.11 -22.10 9.07
C THR A 297 -13.13 -22.27 10.60
N ALA A 298 -12.20 -21.62 11.29
CA ALA A 298 -12.15 -21.60 12.74
C ALA A 298 -13.42 -20.99 13.36
N GLU A 299 -13.93 -19.88 12.83
CA GLU A 299 -15.18 -19.25 13.27
C GLU A 299 -16.38 -20.19 13.12
N THR A 300 -16.48 -20.90 12.00
CA THR A 300 -17.56 -21.86 11.76
C THR A 300 -17.50 -23.01 12.76
N ASN A 301 -16.30 -23.56 12.99
CA ASN A 301 -16.09 -24.67 13.92
C ASN A 301 -16.40 -24.26 15.37
N VAL A 302 -15.86 -23.15 15.84
CA VAL A 302 -16.06 -22.70 17.23
C VAL A 302 -17.50 -22.28 17.49
N SER A 303 -18.21 -21.71 16.50
CA SER A 303 -19.64 -21.41 16.62
C SER A 303 -20.47 -22.70 16.81
N ALA A 304 -20.14 -23.75 16.06
CA ALA A 304 -20.80 -25.05 16.18
C ALA A 304 -20.54 -25.71 17.54
N GLU A 305 -19.32 -25.63 18.07
CA GLU A 305 -18.99 -26.15 19.39
C GLU A 305 -19.61 -25.34 20.53
N ALA A 306 -19.69 -24.00 20.41
CA ALA A 306 -20.38 -23.16 21.38
C ALA A 306 -21.88 -23.50 21.47
N ARG A 307 -22.51 -23.79 20.32
CA ARG A 307 -23.89 -24.31 20.27
C ARG A 307 -24.03 -25.64 21.02
N LYS A 308 -23.14 -26.61 20.76
CA LYS A 308 -23.17 -27.92 21.45
C LYS A 308 -23.00 -27.78 22.97
N ALA A 309 -22.10 -26.91 23.42
CA ALA A 309 -21.92 -26.63 24.85
C ALA A 309 -23.19 -26.01 25.47
N THR A 310 -23.86 -25.12 24.74
CA THR A 310 -25.11 -24.48 25.17
C THR A 310 -26.28 -25.48 25.23
N GLU A 311 -26.40 -26.36 24.24
CA GLU A 311 -27.42 -27.43 24.22
C GLU A 311 -27.21 -28.41 25.39
N ALA A 312 -25.95 -28.79 25.67
CA ALA A 312 -25.60 -29.62 26.82
C ALA A 312 -25.94 -28.93 28.16
N MET A 313 -25.71 -27.62 28.25
CA MET A 313 -26.09 -26.81 29.41
C MET A 313 -27.60 -26.80 29.62
N ILE A 314 -28.40 -26.51 28.58
CA ILE A 314 -29.87 -26.49 28.66
C ILE A 314 -30.40 -27.86 29.11
N GLU A 315 -29.92 -28.95 28.51
CA GLU A 315 -30.33 -30.30 28.91
C GLU A 315 -29.95 -30.60 30.36
N SER A 316 -28.75 -30.19 30.80
CA SER A 316 -28.29 -30.40 32.17
C SER A 316 -29.11 -29.59 33.20
N ILE A 317 -29.54 -28.37 32.85
CA ILE A 317 -30.45 -27.58 33.70
C ILE A 317 -31.78 -28.31 33.85
N GLY A 318 -32.38 -28.81 32.76
CA GLY A 318 -33.64 -29.55 32.82
C GLY A 318 -33.54 -30.85 33.64
N GLN A 319 -32.44 -31.58 33.54
CA GLN A 319 -32.20 -32.76 34.37
C GLN A 319 -31.97 -32.41 35.85
N ALA A 320 -31.29 -31.29 36.15
CA ALA A 320 -31.14 -30.81 37.52
C ALA A 320 -32.48 -30.37 38.13
N TRP A 321 -33.37 -29.75 37.34
CA TRP A 321 -34.73 -29.45 37.75
C TRP A 321 -35.49 -30.73 38.12
N LEU A 322 -35.46 -31.77 37.28
CA LEU A 322 -36.08 -33.07 37.60
C LEU A 322 -35.57 -33.65 38.92
N ALA A 323 -34.25 -33.59 39.16
CA ALA A 323 -33.67 -34.03 40.41
C ALA A 323 -34.20 -33.23 41.61
N GLU A 324 -34.29 -31.89 41.49
CA GLU A 324 -34.87 -31.03 42.52
C GLU A 324 -36.34 -31.39 42.79
N GLN A 325 -37.16 -31.60 41.76
CA GLN A 325 -38.58 -31.97 41.92
C GLN A 325 -38.74 -33.28 42.69
N ILE A 326 -37.94 -34.30 42.34
CA ILE A 326 -37.96 -35.59 43.03
C ILE A 326 -37.52 -35.44 44.50
N LEU A 327 -36.49 -34.64 44.76
CA LEU A 327 -35.97 -34.40 46.09
C LEU A 327 -36.99 -33.65 46.97
N LEU A 328 -37.70 -32.65 46.44
CA LEU A 328 -38.80 -31.96 47.11
C LEU A 328 -39.94 -32.93 47.46
N TRP A 329 -40.34 -33.76 46.49
CA TRP A 329 -41.35 -34.81 46.70
C TRP A 329 -40.95 -35.82 47.78
N GLN A 330 -39.69 -36.29 47.76
CA GLN A 330 -39.16 -37.22 48.77
C GLN A 330 -39.15 -36.59 50.16
N LYS A 331 -38.72 -35.32 50.28
CA LYS A 331 -38.72 -34.60 51.56
C LYS A 331 -40.13 -34.44 52.11
N TYR A 332 -41.10 -34.08 51.28
CA TYR A 332 -42.49 -33.96 51.69
C TYR A 332 -43.00 -35.27 52.30
N TRP A 333 -42.89 -36.39 51.57
CA TRP A 333 -43.39 -37.68 52.04
C TRP A 333 -42.60 -38.32 53.18
N ALA A 334 -41.35 -37.90 53.40
CA ALA A 334 -40.58 -38.26 54.58
C ALA A 334 -41.12 -37.58 55.85
N GLY A 335 -41.70 -36.38 55.73
CA GLY A 335 -42.32 -35.64 56.83
C GLY A 335 -43.78 -36.03 57.11
N GLN A 336 -44.44 -36.77 56.21
CA GLN A 336 -45.84 -37.18 56.36
C GLN A 336 -46.00 -38.50 57.13
N PRO A 337 -47.12 -38.71 57.85
CA PRO A 337 -47.46 -39.99 58.46
C PRO A 337 -47.44 -41.16 57.46
N LYS A 338 -47.12 -42.37 57.94
CA LYS A 338 -47.05 -43.57 57.08
C LYS A 338 -48.42 -44.03 56.59
N ASP A 339 -49.47 -43.71 57.33
CA ASP A 339 -50.88 -44.04 57.11
C ASP A 339 -51.66 -42.91 56.43
N ASN A 340 -51.00 -41.85 55.97
CA ASN A 340 -51.64 -40.77 55.21
C ASN A 340 -52.38 -41.33 53.99
N ILE A 341 -53.67 -41.02 53.86
CA ILE A 341 -54.55 -41.53 52.79
C ILE A 341 -54.11 -41.13 51.38
N HIS A 342 -53.39 -40.02 51.25
CA HIS A 342 -52.84 -39.54 49.99
C HIS A 342 -51.43 -40.08 49.71
N ARG A 343 -50.88 -40.92 50.60
CA ARG A 343 -49.52 -41.45 50.46
C ARG A 343 -49.38 -42.29 49.19
N PRO A 344 -48.35 -42.04 48.35
CA PRO A 344 -48.15 -42.79 47.12
C PRO A 344 -47.84 -44.25 47.40
N ARG A 345 -48.14 -45.12 46.42
CA ARG A 345 -47.82 -46.55 46.52
C ARG A 345 -46.30 -46.74 46.61
N PRO A 346 -45.80 -47.81 47.26
CA PRO A 346 -44.35 -48.08 47.37
C PRO A 346 -43.59 -48.04 46.04
N ALA A 347 -44.24 -48.49 44.95
CA ALA A 347 -43.66 -48.44 43.61
C ALA A 347 -43.26 -47.02 43.17
N VAL A 348 -43.98 -45.97 43.60
CA VAL A 348 -43.66 -44.57 43.25
C VAL A 348 -42.37 -44.11 43.98
N PHE A 349 -42.13 -44.58 45.21
CA PHE A 349 -40.87 -44.30 45.91
C PHE A 349 -39.68 -45.01 45.26
N THR A 350 -39.87 -46.25 44.79
CA THR A 350 -38.84 -46.96 44.00
C THR A 350 -38.56 -46.21 42.70
N GLN A 351 -39.60 -45.76 42.00
CA GLN A 351 -39.49 -44.96 40.77
C GLN A 351 -38.71 -43.66 41.03
N ALA A 352 -39.04 -42.92 42.10
CA ALA A 352 -38.35 -41.70 42.51
C ALA A 352 -36.84 -41.91 42.68
N LYS A 353 -36.44 -43.01 43.34
CA LYS A 353 -35.02 -43.33 43.53
C LYS A 353 -34.32 -43.60 42.19
N THR A 354 -34.98 -44.33 41.29
CA THR A 354 -34.45 -44.64 39.95
C THR A 354 -34.32 -43.39 39.10
N ASP A 355 -35.35 -42.56 39.05
CA ASP A 355 -35.37 -41.34 38.23
C ASP A 355 -34.38 -40.29 38.73
N LEU A 356 -34.20 -40.17 40.06
CA LEU A 356 -33.18 -39.29 40.63
C LEU A 356 -31.78 -39.72 40.19
N ALA A 357 -31.47 -41.02 40.28
CA ALA A 357 -30.19 -41.55 39.83
C ALA A 357 -29.99 -41.35 38.31
N ALA A 358 -31.06 -41.51 37.52
CA ALA A 358 -31.02 -41.26 36.08
C ALA A 358 -30.76 -39.78 35.75
N ALA A 359 -31.43 -38.85 36.43
CA ALA A 359 -31.21 -37.41 36.27
C ALA A 359 -29.77 -37.01 36.64
N GLN A 360 -29.26 -37.51 37.77
CA GLN A 360 -27.87 -37.31 38.20
C GLN A 360 -26.85 -37.86 37.20
N LYS A 361 -27.12 -39.02 36.61
CA LYS A 361 -26.27 -39.59 35.57
C LYS A 361 -26.29 -38.71 34.31
N LYS A 362 -27.47 -38.30 33.85
CA LYS A 362 -27.61 -37.49 32.63
C LYS A 362 -26.94 -36.12 32.76
N THR A 363 -27.05 -35.43 33.91
CA THR A 363 -26.30 -34.17 34.10
C THR A 363 -24.78 -34.39 33.99
N ALA A 364 -24.26 -35.48 34.57
CA ALA A 364 -22.85 -35.83 34.46
C ALA A 364 -22.42 -36.16 33.02
N ASP A 365 -23.26 -36.87 32.26
CA ASP A 365 -23.01 -37.15 30.84
C ASP A 365 -22.98 -35.84 30.02
N GLN A 366 -23.88 -34.87 30.31
CA GLN A 366 -23.89 -33.57 29.64
C GLN A 366 -22.63 -32.74 29.93
N LEU A 367 -22.08 -32.82 31.14
CA LEU A 367 -20.81 -32.18 31.46
C LEU A 367 -19.65 -32.71 30.61
N VAL A 368 -19.62 -34.01 30.32
CA VAL A 368 -18.62 -34.60 29.43
C VAL A 368 -18.76 -34.04 28.01
N LEU A 369 -20.00 -33.92 27.51
CA LEU A 369 -20.28 -33.33 26.20
C LEU A 369 -19.87 -31.84 26.15
N ALA A 370 -20.22 -31.06 27.17
CA ALA A 370 -19.85 -29.65 27.27
C ALA A 370 -18.33 -29.46 27.29
N ASN A 371 -17.60 -30.26 28.09
CA ASN A 371 -16.14 -30.18 28.16
C ASN A 371 -15.47 -30.59 26.84
N LYS A 372 -16.02 -31.59 26.13
CA LYS A 372 -15.54 -31.97 24.80
C LYS A 372 -15.72 -30.83 23.79
N ALA A 373 -16.88 -30.18 23.82
CA ALA A 373 -17.15 -29.01 22.98
C ALA A 373 -16.21 -27.83 23.31
N VAL A 374 -15.94 -27.57 24.60
CA VAL A 374 -14.96 -26.55 25.03
C VAL A 374 -13.56 -26.85 24.50
N ALA A 375 -13.10 -28.11 24.55
CA ALA A 375 -11.78 -28.48 24.04
C ALA A 375 -11.68 -28.24 22.51
N ALA A 376 -12.70 -28.63 21.75
CA ALA A 376 -12.74 -28.38 20.31
C ALA A 376 -12.85 -26.87 19.98
N ALA A 377 -13.66 -26.14 20.74
CA ALA A 377 -13.78 -24.68 20.63
C ALA A 377 -12.45 -23.97 20.92
N LYS A 378 -11.68 -24.46 21.91
CA LYS A 378 -10.33 -23.95 22.22
C LYS A 378 -9.41 -24.10 21.01
N THR A 379 -9.33 -25.30 20.44
CA THR A 379 -8.49 -25.56 19.26
C THR A 379 -8.85 -24.65 18.10
N ALA A 380 -10.13 -24.49 17.79
CA ALA A 380 -10.57 -23.59 16.72
C ALA A 380 -10.25 -22.11 17.05
N SER A 381 -10.45 -21.66 18.28
CA SER A 381 -10.08 -20.30 18.70
C SER A 381 -8.58 -20.04 18.59
N GLU A 382 -7.73 -21.01 18.95
CA GLU A 382 -6.27 -20.91 18.82
C GLU A 382 -5.82 -20.90 17.35
N GLN A 383 -6.51 -21.63 16.48
CA GLN A 383 -6.28 -21.57 15.03
C GLN A 383 -6.60 -20.19 14.46
N ALA A 384 -7.70 -19.56 14.88
CA ALA A 384 -8.02 -18.19 14.48
C ALA A 384 -6.96 -17.19 14.94
N ASP A 385 -6.48 -17.31 16.20
CA ASP A 385 -5.43 -16.45 16.76
C ASP A 385 -4.10 -16.59 16.01
N SER A 386 -3.67 -17.84 15.74
CA SER A 386 -2.45 -18.09 14.96
C SER A 386 -2.54 -17.49 13.55
N ALA A 387 -3.67 -17.70 12.86
CA ALA A 387 -3.85 -17.19 11.51
C ALA A 387 -3.92 -15.65 11.45
N GLN A 388 -4.44 -15.01 12.50
CA GLN A 388 -4.38 -13.55 12.65
C GLN A 388 -2.93 -13.07 12.82
N ASN A 389 -2.15 -13.72 13.67
CA ASN A 389 -0.74 -13.38 13.89
C ASN A 389 0.09 -13.57 12.61
N ASP A 390 -0.18 -14.62 11.82
CA ASP A 390 0.43 -14.83 10.51
C ASP A 390 0.08 -13.69 9.54
N ALA A 391 -1.19 -13.24 9.52
CA ALA A 391 -1.61 -12.11 8.70
C ALA A 391 -0.93 -10.80 9.13
N TYR A 392 -0.75 -10.58 10.43
CA TYR A 392 -0.03 -9.42 10.94
C TYR A 392 1.45 -9.44 10.58
N ALA A 393 2.10 -10.61 10.63
CA ALA A 393 3.48 -10.75 10.19
C ALA A 393 3.64 -10.45 8.68
N LEU A 394 2.69 -10.91 7.86
CA LEU A 394 2.65 -10.57 6.43
C LEU A 394 2.46 -9.07 6.19
N ALA A 395 1.54 -8.44 6.94
CA ALA A 395 1.30 -7.00 6.85
C ALA A 395 2.55 -6.19 7.24
N ASP A 396 3.21 -6.54 8.35
CA ASP A 396 4.41 -5.87 8.82
C ASP A 396 5.59 -6.04 7.84
N ALA A 397 5.76 -7.23 7.27
CA ALA A 397 6.78 -7.49 6.25
C ALA A 397 6.55 -6.65 4.98
N ALA A 398 5.28 -6.49 4.58
CA ALA A 398 4.87 -5.65 3.47
C ALA A 398 4.81 -4.15 3.82
N LYS A 399 5.05 -3.76 5.08
CA LYS A 399 4.94 -2.38 5.58
C LYS A 399 3.54 -1.78 5.40
N THR A 400 2.52 -2.60 5.62
CA THR A 400 1.10 -2.24 5.51
C THR A 400 0.42 -2.33 6.88
N PRO A 401 -0.62 -1.53 7.16
CA PRO A 401 -1.40 -1.61 8.38
C PRO A 401 -1.94 -3.02 8.64
N ARG A 402 -1.64 -3.54 9.83
CA ARG A 402 -2.22 -4.78 10.34
C ARG A 402 -3.74 -4.72 10.28
N GLY A 403 -4.35 -5.80 9.78
CA GLY A 403 -5.81 -5.95 9.75
C GLY A 403 -6.50 -5.54 8.46
N ARG A 404 -5.93 -4.58 7.70
CA ARG A 404 -6.56 -4.07 6.47
C ARG A 404 -6.81 -5.16 5.43
N GLY A 405 -5.85 -6.06 5.24
CA GLY A 405 -5.99 -7.22 4.36
C GLY A 405 -6.86 -8.35 4.93
N LEU A 406 -7.18 -8.35 6.23
CA LEU A 406 -8.07 -9.35 6.83
C LEU A 406 -9.55 -9.03 6.58
N LEU A 407 -9.91 -7.75 6.42
CA LEU A 407 -11.28 -7.31 6.12
C LEU A 407 -12.28 -7.93 7.14
N TYR A 408 -13.34 -8.59 6.65
CA TYR A 408 -14.33 -9.31 7.47
C TYR A 408 -13.72 -10.33 8.44
N ALA A 409 -12.56 -10.92 8.13
CA ALA A 409 -11.94 -11.93 8.97
C ALA A 409 -11.43 -11.37 10.31
N GLN A 410 -11.23 -10.05 10.45
CA GLN A 410 -10.91 -9.48 11.76
C GLN A 410 -12.04 -9.71 12.77
N GLN A 411 -13.29 -9.51 12.33
CA GLN A 411 -14.46 -9.76 13.14
C GLN A 411 -14.62 -11.26 13.42
N SER A 412 -14.32 -12.13 12.45
CA SER A 412 -14.31 -13.59 12.65
C SER A 412 -13.41 -14.02 13.81
N VAL A 413 -12.23 -13.40 14.01
CA VAL A 413 -11.35 -13.72 15.15
C VAL A 413 -12.00 -13.31 16.49
N GLN A 414 -12.65 -12.14 16.53
CA GLN A 414 -13.40 -11.69 17.71
C GLN A 414 -14.50 -12.69 18.05
N VAL A 415 -15.29 -13.09 17.06
CA VAL A 415 -16.36 -14.09 17.21
C VAL A 415 -15.79 -15.43 17.64
N ALA A 416 -14.63 -15.85 17.12
CA ALA A 416 -14.04 -17.13 17.47
C ALA A 416 -13.62 -17.19 18.94
N LYS A 417 -12.86 -16.19 19.41
CA LYS A 417 -12.44 -16.08 20.82
C LYS A 417 -13.64 -15.95 21.75
N ALA A 418 -14.64 -15.14 21.36
CA ALA A 418 -15.86 -14.93 22.13
C ALA A 418 -16.72 -16.20 22.22
N SER A 419 -16.84 -16.96 21.13
CA SER A 419 -17.58 -18.23 21.10
C SER A 419 -16.92 -19.29 21.98
N TYR A 420 -15.58 -19.34 22.01
CA TYR A 420 -14.85 -20.20 22.94
C TYR A 420 -15.12 -19.82 24.41
N ALA A 421 -15.14 -18.53 24.74
CA ALA A 421 -15.49 -18.07 26.07
C ALA A 421 -16.94 -18.40 26.46
N ALA A 422 -17.88 -18.25 25.52
CA ALA A 422 -19.26 -18.66 25.70
C ALA A 422 -19.37 -20.17 25.98
N ALA A 423 -18.63 -21.01 25.24
CA ALA A 423 -18.58 -22.45 25.48
C ALA A 423 -18.06 -22.78 26.89
N GLN A 424 -17.02 -22.09 27.36
CA GLN A 424 -16.50 -22.27 28.73
C GLN A 424 -17.53 -21.86 29.79
N ALA A 425 -18.22 -20.74 29.59
CA ALA A 425 -19.27 -20.29 30.49
C ALA A 425 -20.43 -21.30 30.56
N ALA A 426 -20.85 -21.86 29.41
CA ALA A 426 -21.87 -22.90 29.34
C ALA A 426 -21.44 -24.20 30.05
N ALA A 427 -20.18 -24.63 29.89
CA ALA A 427 -19.64 -25.79 30.59
C ALA A 427 -19.56 -25.55 32.12
N LYS A 428 -19.24 -24.33 32.55
CA LYS A 428 -19.25 -23.96 33.97
C LYS A 428 -20.66 -24.02 34.57
N ALA A 429 -21.66 -23.50 33.86
CA ALA A 429 -23.06 -23.64 34.27
C ALA A 429 -23.48 -25.11 34.35
N THR A 430 -23.09 -25.93 33.37
CA THR A 430 -23.28 -27.39 33.37
C THR A 430 -22.60 -28.08 34.57
N GLN A 431 -21.43 -27.60 35.00
CA GLN A 431 -20.78 -28.14 36.21
C GLN A 431 -21.58 -27.79 37.47
N THR A 432 -22.13 -26.59 37.55
CA THR A 432 -22.98 -26.16 38.67
C THR A 432 -24.29 -26.96 38.70
N THR A 433 -24.90 -27.28 37.56
CA THR A 433 -26.10 -28.15 37.52
C THR A 433 -25.80 -29.58 37.98
N VAL A 434 -24.64 -30.14 37.62
CA VAL A 434 -24.19 -31.46 38.14
C VAL A 434 -24.08 -31.44 39.66
N ASN A 435 -23.54 -30.35 40.22
CA ASN A 435 -23.44 -30.20 41.67
C ASN A 435 -24.83 -30.05 42.31
N ALA A 436 -25.73 -29.28 41.68
CA ALA A 436 -27.12 -29.13 42.13
C ALA A 436 -27.87 -30.48 42.17
N ALA A 437 -27.74 -31.30 41.12
CA ALA A 437 -28.41 -32.60 41.03
C ALA A 437 -27.92 -33.63 42.07
N LYS A 438 -26.67 -33.49 42.54
CA LYS A 438 -26.07 -34.36 43.58
C LYS A 438 -26.27 -33.83 45.00
N ALA A 439 -26.69 -32.58 45.14
CA ALA A 439 -26.84 -31.92 46.42
C ALA A 439 -28.05 -32.43 47.21
N THR A 440 -28.07 -32.16 48.50
CA THR A 440 -29.27 -32.40 49.33
C THR A 440 -30.38 -31.40 48.96
N VAL A 441 -31.62 -31.65 49.38
CA VAL A 441 -32.72 -30.67 49.21
C VAL A 441 -32.34 -29.27 49.71
N ALA A 442 -31.56 -29.15 50.79
CA ALA A 442 -31.22 -27.86 51.37
C ALA A 442 -30.36 -26.99 50.43
N ASP A 443 -29.45 -27.61 49.67
CA ASP A 443 -28.45 -26.90 48.87
C ASP A 443 -28.78 -26.92 47.36
N SER A 444 -29.54 -27.91 46.90
CA SER A 444 -29.91 -28.10 45.49
C SER A 444 -30.59 -26.88 44.87
N LYS A 445 -31.54 -26.25 45.59
CA LYS A 445 -32.25 -25.05 45.14
C LYS A 445 -31.32 -23.87 44.88
N THR A 446 -30.38 -23.60 45.79
CA THR A 446 -29.43 -22.49 45.66
C THR A 446 -28.47 -22.72 44.48
N LEU A 447 -27.96 -23.94 44.33
CA LEU A 447 -27.08 -24.31 43.22
C LEU A 447 -27.81 -24.27 41.87
N PHE A 448 -29.08 -24.67 41.83
CA PHE A 448 -29.92 -24.60 40.64
C PHE A 448 -30.22 -23.16 40.22
N ALA A 449 -30.51 -22.27 41.17
CA ALA A 449 -30.65 -20.83 40.90
C ALA A 449 -29.34 -20.21 40.38
N LEU A 450 -28.21 -20.61 40.96
CA LEU A 450 -26.89 -20.18 40.50
C LEU A 450 -26.61 -20.63 39.06
N SER A 451 -26.93 -21.88 38.69
CA SER A 451 -26.73 -22.35 37.31
C SER A 451 -27.56 -21.58 36.29
N GLN A 452 -28.79 -21.20 36.62
CA GLN A 452 -29.62 -20.37 35.75
C GLN A 452 -28.99 -18.98 35.55
N THR A 453 -28.50 -18.37 36.64
CA THR A 453 -27.80 -17.08 36.58
C THR A 453 -26.55 -17.16 35.70
N GLN A 454 -25.77 -18.24 35.83
CA GLN A 454 -24.58 -18.47 34.99
C GLN A 454 -24.94 -18.70 33.52
N ALA A 455 -26.06 -19.37 33.23
CA ALA A 455 -26.55 -19.56 31.86
C ALA A 455 -26.89 -18.23 31.18
N HIS A 456 -27.57 -17.31 31.88
CA HIS A 456 -27.85 -15.97 31.36
C HIS A 456 -26.58 -15.13 31.15
N ALA A 457 -25.50 -15.41 31.90
CA ALA A 457 -24.23 -14.70 31.77
C ALA A 457 -23.38 -15.11 30.55
N VAL A 458 -23.73 -16.19 29.82
CA VAL A 458 -22.97 -16.68 28.66
C VAL A 458 -22.81 -15.61 27.58
N ASN A 459 -23.88 -14.85 27.27
CA ASN A 459 -23.85 -13.76 26.30
C ASN A 459 -22.97 -12.59 26.78
N THR A 460 -22.96 -12.30 28.08
CA THR A 460 -22.09 -11.27 28.66
C THR A 460 -20.62 -11.63 28.48
N GLU A 461 -20.25 -12.89 28.70
CA GLU A 461 -18.88 -13.37 28.48
C GLU A 461 -18.47 -13.30 27.01
N PHE A 462 -19.37 -13.67 26.09
CA PHE A 462 -19.15 -13.50 24.65
C PHE A 462 -18.82 -12.03 24.33
N ARG A 463 -19.70 -11.09 24.73
CA ARG A 463 -19.53 -9.66 24.43
C ARG A 463 -18.27 -9.09 25.06
N ARG A 464 -17.96 -9.49 26.29
CA ARG A 464 -16.75 -9.07 27.01
C ARG A 464 -15.49 -9.48 26.25
N ILE A 465 -15.41 -10.73 25.81
CA ILE A 465 -14.24 -11.24 25.08
C ILE A 465 -14.15 -10.65 23.66
N ALA A 466 -15.27 -10.50 22.96
CA ALA A 466 -15.29 -9.83 21.66
C ALA A 466 -14.74 -8.40 21.77
N ALA A 467 -15.17 -7.64 22.78
CA ALA A 467 -14.68 -6.29 23.04
C ALA A 467 -13.19 -6.26 23.42
N GLN A 468 -12.73 -7.21 24.24
CA GLN A 468 -11.31 -7.33 24.59
C GLN A 468 -10.43 -7.64 23.37
N GLU A 469 -10.89 -8.52 22.49
CA GLU A 469 -10.19 -8.83 21.25
C GLU A 469 -10.19 -7.63 20.29
N ALA A 470 -11.32 -6.95 20.12
CA ALA A 470 -11.37 -5.73 19.31
C ALA A 470 -10.39 -4.65 19.83
N ALA A 471 -10.31 -4.46 21.16
CA ALA A 471 -9.34 -3.56 21.77
C ALA A 471 -7.89 -4.02 21.55
N ALA A 472 -7.62 -5.33 21.60
CA ALA A 472 -6.31 -5.89 21.32
C ALA A 472 -5.90 -5.69 19.84
N GLN A 473 -6.82 -5.91 18.91
CA GLN A 473 -6.61 -5.65 17.48
C GLN A 473 -6.33 -4.17 17.21
N ALA A 474 -7.13 -3.26 17.80
CA ALA A 474 -6.91 -1.82 17.71
C ALA A 474 -5.53 -1.41 18.27
N LYS A 475 -5.13 -1.98 19.42
CA LYS A 475 -3.80 -1.75 20.00
C LYS A 475 -2.69 -2.28 19.08
N ALA A 476 -2.86 -3.46 18.49
CA ALA A 476 -1.88 -4.04 17.56
C ALA A 476 -1.73 -3.18 16.29
N ALA A 477 -2.83 -2.69 15.74
CA ALA A 477 -2.82 -1.75 14.61
C ALA A 477 -2.12 -0.44 14.98
N ALA A 478 -2.41 0.13 16.17
CA ALA A 478 -1.76 1.35 16.64
C ALA A 478 -0.24 1.20 16.83
N VAL A 479 0.21 0.05 17.38
CA VAL A 479 1.65 -0.25 17.52
C VAL A 479 2.33 -0.38 16.16
N SER A 480 1.69 -1.05 15.19
CA SER A 480 2.21 -1.15 13.82
C SER A 480 2.28 0.22 13.15
N ALA A 481 1.24 1.05 13.31
CA ALA A 481 1.20 2.41 12.78
C ALA A 481 2.31 3.30 13.38
N ASP A 482 2.57 3.22 14.69
CA ASP A 482 3.68 3.95 15.33
C ASP A 482 5.06 3.51 14.79
N ALA A 483 5.25 2.21 14.56
CA ALA A 483 6.48 1.70 13.96
C ALA A 483 6.67 2.23 12.53
N LEU A 484 5.62 2.21 11.70
CA LEU A 484 5.64 2.76 10.34
C LEU A 484 5.88 4.27 10.36
N ALA A 485 5.28 5.00 11.29
CA ALA A 485 5.49 6.45 11.44
C ALA A 485 6.94 6.79 11.81
N LYS A 486 7.57 6.02 12.71
CA LYS A 486 8.98 6.18 13.06
C LYS A 486 9.90 5.90 11.88
N GLU A 487 9.63 4.84 11.12
CA GLU A 487 10.38 4.52 9.91
C GLU A 487 10.23 5.61 8.84
N ALA A 488 9.01 6.12 8.64
CA ALA A 488 8.73 7.24 7.74
C ALA A 488 9.48 8.51 8.17
N ALA A 489 9.52 8.84 9.46
CA ALA A 489 10.28 9.99 9.98
C ALA A 489 11.80 9.84 9.76
N ALA A 490 12.34 8.63 9.94
CA ALA A 490 13.74 8.33 9.66
C ALA A 490 14.05 8.46 8.16
N ASN A 491 13.17 7.96 7.28
CA ASN A 491 13.31 8.07 5.84
C ASN A 491 13.18 9.52 5.36
N ALA A 492 12.28 10.31 5.94
CA ALA A 492 12.16 11.75 5.67
C ALA A 492 13.46 12.49 6.03
N THR A 493 14.10 12.13 7.15
CA THR A 493 15.41 12.69 7.54
C THR A 493 16.50 12.33 6.55
N LYS A 494 16.55 11.06 6.10
CA LYS A 494 17.50 10.62 5.06
C LYS A 494 17.28 11.37 3.74
N ALA A 495 16.02 11.53 3.33
CA ALA A 495 15.66 12.25 2.12
C ALA A 495 16.10 13.73 2.18
N LYS A 496 15.88 14.42 3.29
CA LYS A 496 16.36 15.80 3.50
C LYS A 496 17.88 15.91 3.40
N ASN A 497 18.62 14.97 3.99
CA ASN A 497 20.08 14.95 3.90
C ASN A 497 20.58 14.68 2.47
N ALA A 498 19.89 13.79 1.74
CA ALA A 498 20.17 13.52 0.34
C ALA A 498 19.89 14.75 -0.54
N GLN A 499 18.76 15.43 -0.32
CA GLN A 499 18.41 16.69 -0.98
C GLN A 499 19.50 17.75 -0.77
N ALA A 500 19.89 18.01 0.49
CA ALA A 500 20.94 18.98 0.79
C ALA A 500 22.31 18.61 0.16
N THR A 501 22.55 17.33 -0.08
CA THR A 501 23.75 16.85 -0.79
C THR A 501 23.63 17.10 -2.30
N ALA A 502 22.47 16.82 -2.88
CA ALA A 502 22.18 17.09 -4.28
C ALA A 502 22.25 18.59 -4.61
N GLU A 503 21.68 19.45 -3.75
CA GLU A 503 21.73 20.92 -3.89
C GLU A 503 23.18 21.44 -3.86
N ARG A 504 24.02 20.92 -2.96
CA ARG A 504 25.46 21.27 -2.94
C ARG A 504 26.20 20.80 -4.18
N ALA A 505 25.89 19.61 -4.69
CA ALA A 505 26.48 19.10 -5.92
C ALA A 505 26.05 19.94 -7.14
N GLN A 506 24.78 20.35 -7.20
CA GLN A 506 24.25 21.24 -8.24
C GLN A 506 24.98 22.59 -8.23
N GLU A 507 25.16 23.19 -7.06
CA GLU A 507 25.89 24.46 -6.95
C GLU A 507 27.35 24.32 -7.38
N THR A 508 28.01 23.24 -6.98
CA THR A 508 29.39 22.93 -7.42
C THR A 508 29.46 22.79 -8.95
N ALA A 509 28.50 22.09 -9.56
CA ALA A 509 28.41 21.92 -11.00
C ALA A 509 28.16 23.27 -11.71
N ARG A 510 27.32 24.14 -11.16
CA ARG A 510 27.07 25.49 -11.67
C ARG A 510 28.35 26.33 -11.68
N VAL A 511 29.10 26.34 -10.58
CA VAL A 511 30.39 27.06 -10.49
C VAL A 511 31.41 26.51 -11.48
N ALA A 512 31.49 25.19 -11.62
CA ALA A 512 32.38 24.55 -12.60
C ALA A 512 31.99 24.92 -14.05
N ALA A 513 30.69 24.97 -14.36
CA ALA A 513 30.19 25.37 -15.68
C ALA A 513 30.53 26.84 -15.99
N GLU A 514 30.34 27.76 -15.05
CA GLU A 514 30.74 29.17 -15.20
C GLU A 514 32.26 29.31 -15.37
N THR A 515 33.06 28.53 -14.62
CA THR A 515 34.51 28.51 -14.78
C THR A 515 34.92 28.02 -16.18
N ALA A 516 34.32 26.93 -16.67
CA ALA A 516 34.58 26.42 -18.00
C ALA A 516 34.20 27.43 -19.10
N LYS A 517 33.07 28.13 -18.94
CA LYS A 517 32.64 29.21 -19.84
C LYS A 517 33.66 30.36 -19.87
N ALA A 518 34.16 30.78 -18.70
CA ALA A 518 35.19 31.82 -18.60
C ALA A 518 36.51 31.41 -19.26
N GLN A 519 36.95 30.16 -19.06
CA GLN A 519 38.16 29.62 -19.70
C GLN A 519 37.99 29.53 -21.22
N ARG A 520 36.84 29.08 -21.71
CA ARG A 520 36.53 29.09 -23.14
C ARG A 520 36.60 30.50 -23.72
N ALA A 521 36.06 31.50 -23.04
CA ALA A 521 36.15 32.89 -23.49
C ALA A 521 37.61 33.41 -23.53
N LYS A 522 38.48 32.97 -22.63
CA LYS A 522 39.92 33.26 -22.70
C LYS A 522 40.56 32.57 -23.91
N ALA A 523 40.31 31.28 -24.12
CA ALA A 523 40.83 30.53 -25.25
C ALA A 523 40.41 31.11 -26.61
N GLU A 524 39.16 31.56 -26.75
CA GLU A 524 38.70 32.22 -27.99
C GLU A 524 39.40 33.57 -28.23
N ARG A 525 39.68 34.34 -27.18
CA ARG A 525 40.49 35.56 -27.29
C ARG A 525 41.92 35.26 -27.71
N GLU A 526 42.56 34.27 -27.10
CA GLU A 526 43.92 33.85 -27.45
C GLU A 526 43.98 33.33 -28.90
N LYS A 527 42.97 32.58 -29.34
CA LYS A 527 42.84 32.15 -30.74
C LYS A 527 42.73 33.34 -31.70
N ALA A 528 41.96 34.37 -31.35
CA ALA A 528 41.86 35.59 -32.15
C ALA A 528 43.19 36.35 -32.22
N VAL A 529 43.91 36.46 -31.10
CA VAL A 529 45.27 37.05 -31.05
C VAL A 529 46.23 36.24 -31.91
N ALA A 530 46.26 34.91 -31.77
CA ALA A 530 47.10 34.04 -32.58
C ALA A 530 46.81 34.16 -34.09
N ALA A 531 45.54 34.33 -34.48
CA ALA A 531 45.16 34.59 -35.86
C ALA A 531 45.66 35.95 -36.37
N ALA A 532 45.60 37.00 -35.54
CA ALA A 532 46.13 38.32 -35.86
C ALA A 532 47.65 38.30 -36.00
N GLU A 533 48.37 37.69 -35.05
CA GLU A 533 49.82 37.53 -35.11
C GLU A 533 50.27 36.71 -36.32
N ARG A 534 49.52 35.66 -36.70
CA ARG A 534 49.78 34.91 -37.92
C ARG A 534 49.68 35.79 -39.17
N LYS A 535 48.72 36.72 -39.20
CA LYS A 535 48.58 37.69 -40.30
C LYS A 535 49.75 38.67 -40.32
N THR A 536 50.11 39.25 -39.17
CA THR A 536 51.29 40.12 -39.05
C THR A 536 52.56 39.40 -39.52
N ALA A 537 52.78 38.15 -39.09
CA ALA A 537 53.93 37.37 -39.51
C ALA A 537 53.92 37.06 -41.03
N ALA A 538 52.75 36.90 -41.65
CA ALA A 538 52.65 36.74 -43.10
C ALA A 538 52.99 38.04 -43.83
N ASP A 539 52.51 39.19 -43.33
CA ASP A 539 52.80 40.52 -43.87
C ASP A 539 54.31 40.84 -43.76
N GLU A 540 54.94 40.54 -42.62
CA GLU A 540 56.39 40.71 -42.43
C GLU A 540 57.21 39.79 -43.34
N ARG A 541 56.78 38.54 -43.57
CA ARG A 541 57.42 37.66 -44.55
C ARG A 541 57.33 38.21 -45.97
N ALA A 542 56.18 38.80 -46.35
CA ALA A 542 56.02 39.43 -47.66
C ALA A 542 56.94 40.65 -47.81
N LYS A 543 57.07 41.48 -46.77
CA LYS A 543 58.02 42.61 -46.76
C LYS A 543 59.47 42.13 -46.87
N ALA A 544 59.83 41.08 -46.14
CA ALA A 544 61.17 40.48 -46.20
C ALA A 544 61.48 39.96 -47.61
N GLN A 545 60.52 39.29 -48.26
CA GLN A 545 60.67 38.83 -49.65
C GLN A 545 60.89 40.00 -50.63
N VAL A 546 60.12 41.09 -50.51
CA VAL A 546 60.33 42.30 -51.32
C VAL A 546 61.71 42.92 -51.07
N ALA A 547 62.17 42.94 -49.81
CA ALA A 547 63.50 43.43 -49.47
C ALA A 547 64.61 42.55 -50.06
N GLU A 548 64.46 41.22 -50.06
CA GLU A 548 65.39 40.29 -50.71
C GLU A 548 65.44 40.49 -52.22
N GLU A 549 64.29 40.66 -52.88
CA GLU A 549 64.20 40.96 -54.31
C GLU A 549 64.89 42.29 -54.66
N ASN A 550 64.66 43.34 -53.87
CA ASN A 550 65.33 44.63 -54.01
C ASN A 550 66.84 44.50 -53.80
N ALA A 551 67.29 43.80 -52.76
CA ALA A 551 68.71 43.59 -52.50
C ALA A 551 69.40 42.80 -53.63
N ALA A 552 68.71 41.82 -54.23
CA ALA A 552 69.20 41.11 -55.40
C ALA A 552 69.34 42.02 -56.63
N ALA A 553 68.34 42.88 -56.88
CA ALA A 553 68.37 43.86 -57.97
C ALA A 553 69.47 44.92 -57.79
N GLU A 554 69.67 45.41 -56.56
CA GLU A 554 70.76 46.32 -56.23
C GLU A 554 72.12 45.64 -56.41
N ARG A 555 72.27 44.38 -55.99
CA ARG A 555 73.50 43.60 -56.20
C ARG A 555 73.80 43.42 -57.69
N GLU A 556 72.80 43.15 -58.52
CA GLU A 556 72.95 43.07 -59.98
C GLU A 556 73.37 44.42 -60.56
N THR A 557 72.74 45.50 -60.11
CA THR A 557 73.06 46.88 -60.54
C THR A 557 74.49 47.27 -60.16
N ALA A 558 74.91 46.99 -58.91
CA ALA A 558 76.26 47.20 -58.45
C ALA A 558 77.28 46.36 -59.23
N GLY A 559 76.94 45.10 -59.57
CA GLY A 559 77.74 44.24 -60.43
C GLY A 559 77.94 44.85 -61.82
N LYS A 560 76.87 45.34 -62.46
CA LYS A 560 76.93 46.04 -63.77
C LYS A 560 77.77 47.32 -63.68
N ALA A 561 77.61 48.10 -62.62
CA ALA A 561 78.38 49.32 -62.39
C ALA A 561 79.87 49.02 -62.22
N ARG A 562 80.23 47.97 -61.48
CA ARG A 562 81.61 47.51 -61.34
C ARG A 562 82.22 47.12 -62.69
N THR A 563 81.53 46.32 -63.50
CA THR A 563 82.02 45.93 -64.83
C THR A 563 82.24 47.14 -65.75
N LYS A 564 81.34 48.14 -65.70
CA LYS A 564 81.53 49.41 -66.43
C LYS A 564 82.77 50.17 -65.94
N ALA A 565 82.98 50.23 -64.62
CA ALA A 565 84.14 50.90 -64.04
C ALA A 565 85.46 50.18 -64.40
N GLU A 566 85.48 48.85 -64.36
CA GLU A 566 86.62 48.03 -64.82
C GLU A 566 86.92 48.30 -66.30
N THR A 567 85.89 48.32 -67.16
CA THR A 567 86.04 48.63 -68.59
C THR A 567 86.61 50.04 -68.81
N ALA A 568 86.08 51.04 -68.10
CA ALA A 568 86.56 52.42 -68.20
C ALA A 568 88.01 52.58 -67.70
N ALA A 569 88.40 51.83 -66.66
CA ALA A 569 89.78 51.80 -66.17
C ALA A 569 90.73 51.21 -67.22
N THR A 570 90.35 50.12 -67.90
CA THR A 570 91.13 49.57 -69.03
C THR A 570 91.28 50.59 -70.16
N THR A 571 90.20 51.25 -70.56
CA THR A 571 90.27 52.29 -71.60
C THR A 571 91.16 53.47 -71.18
N ALA A 572 91.12 53.89 -69.91
CA ALA A 572 91.98 54.97 -69.42
C ALA A 572 93.47 54.59 -69.45
N ASP A 573 93.81 53.34 -69.12
CA ASP A 573 95.17 52.80 -69.19
C ASP A 573 95.70 52.75 -70.63
N GLU A 574 94.85 52.33 -71.58
CA GLU A 574 95.16 52.37 -73.01
C GLU A 574 95.42 53.80 -73.51
N GLN A 575 94.61 54.77 -73.08
CA GLN A 575 94.77 56.19 -73.44
C GLN A 575 96.02 56.81 -72.83
N LEU A 576 96.35 56.47 -71.57
CA LEU A 576 97.59 56.91 -70.93
C LEU A 576 98.81 56.40 -71.70
N THR A 577 98.80 55.14 -72.11
CA THR A 577 99.86 54.54 -72.92
C THR A 577 100.03 55.28 -74.26
N ALA A 578 98.92 55.60 -74.94
CA ALA A 578 98.95 56.37 -76.18
C ALA A 578 99.49 57.81 -75.98
N ALA A 579 99.13 58.46 -74.88
CA ALA A 579 99.60 59.81 -74.55
C ALA A 579 101.11 59.85 -74.25
N LEU A 580 101.63 58.88 -73.50
CA LEU A 580 103.06 58.76 -73.21
C LEU A 580 103.90 58.54 -74.48
N LEU A 581 103.38 57.76 -75.43
CA LEU A 581 104.01 57.59 -76.75
C LEU A 581 104.03 58.90 -77.56
N ALA A 582 102.96 59.69 -77.50
CA ALA A 582 102.88 60.98 -78.18
C ALA A 582 103.83 62.03 -77.55
N GLU A 583 103.96 62.04 -76.22
CA GLU A 583 104.88 62.92 -75.49
C GLU A 583 106.35 62.63 -75.84
N ALA A 584 106.74 61.35 -75.91
CA ALA A 584 108.07 60.94 -76.34
C ALA A 584 108.38 61.42 -77.78
N GLY A 585 107.40 61.39 -78.68
CA GLY A 585 107.52 61.94 -80.03
C GLY A 585 107.69 63.47 -80.05
N ALA A 586 106.99 64.19 -79.19
CA ALA A 586 107.06 65.64 -79.09
C ALA A 586 108.39 66.13 -78.49
N ALA A 587 108.96 65.41 -77.52
CA ALA A 587 110.26 65.73 -76.94
C ALA A 587 111.39 65.64 -77.98
N ALA A 588 111.40 64.58 -78.80
CA ALA A 588 112.37 64.41 -79.88
C ALA A 588 112.28 65.51 -80.96
N ALA A 589 111.09 66.08 -81.17
CA ALA A 589 110.90 67.19 -82.10
C ALA A 589 111.44 68.53 -81.55
N ARG A 590 111.41 68.75 -80.23
CA ARG A 590 111.92 69.99 -79.60
C ARG A 590 113.44 70.08 -79.59
N GLU A 591 114.14 68.98 -79.30
CA GLU A 591 115.61 68.95 -79.37
C GLU A 591 116.13 69.35 -80.76
N LYS A 592 115.47 68.85 -81.81
CA LYS A 592 115.80 69.23 -83.19
C LYS A 592 115.59 70.73 -83.50
N ALA A 593 114.66 71.39 -82.82
CA ALA A 593 114.38 72.81 -83.03
C ALA A 593 115.39 73.71 -82.30
N GLU A 594 115.83 73.32 -81.09
CA GLU A 594 116.82 74.10 -80.32
C GLU A 594 118.21 74.15 -80.97
N ASP A 595 118.63 73.07 -81.62
CA ASP A 595 119.92 73.04 -82.35
C ASP A 595 119.92 73.99 -83.55
N ALA A 596 118.79 74.12 -84.25
CA ALA A 596 118.66 75.02 -85.40
C ALA A 596 118.71 76.52 -85.02
N GLU A 597 118.34 76.88 -83.78
CA GLU A 597 118.28 78.28 -83.34
C GLU A 597 119.63 78.82 -82.83
N ARG A 598 120.54 77.95 -82.36
CA ARG A 598 121.89 78.34 -81.90
C ARG A 598 122.79 78.81 -83.04
N GLU A 599 122.73 78.17 -84.21
CA GLU A 599 123.55 78.58 -85.37
C GLU A 599 123.20 79.99 -85.87
N LYS A 600 121.92 80.39 -85.79
CA LYS A 600 121.44 81.67 -86.34
C LYS A 600 121.91 82.90 -85.54
N LYS A 601 122.17 82.76 -84.24
CA LYS A 601 122.56 83.88 -83.35
C LYS A 601 124.04 84.25 -83.44
N ALA A 602 124.91 83.32 -83.84
CA ALA A 602 126.35 83.57 -83.97
C ALA A 602 126.71 84.48 -85.17
N THR A 603 125.97 84.36 -86.27
CA THR A 603 126.20 85.15 -87.50
C THR A 603 125.77 86.61 -87.32
N ALA A 604 124.68 86.86 -86.57
CA ALA A 604 124.16 88.20 -86.31
C ALA A 604 125.08 89.06 -85.42
N ALA A 605 125.84 88.44 -84.51
CA ALA A 605 126.73 89.16 -83.60
C ALA A 605 128.00 89.71 -84.29
N ARG A 606 128.45 89.11 -85.40
CA ARG A 606 129.65 89.58 -86.14
C ARG A 606 129.37 90.79 -87.04
N ALA A 607 128.12 91.00 -87.46
CA ALA A 607 127.75 92.11 -88.34
C ALA A 607 127.56 93.45 -87.59
N ALA A 608 127.25 93.43 -86.29
CA ALA A 608 126.97 94.64 -85.52
C ALA A 608 128.24 95.38 -85.01
N ALA A 609 129.44 94.78 -85.09
CA ALA A 609 130.67 95.34 -84.53
C ALA A 609 131.51 96.19 -85.52
N LEU A 610 131.05 96.38 -86.76
CA LEU A 610 131.77 97.13 -87.82
C LEU A 610 131.22 98.54 -88.10
N GLU A 611 130.12 98.97 -87.47
CA GLU A 611 129.42 100.24 -87.78
C GLU A 611 129.33 101.25 -86.60
N SER A 612 130.24 101.19 -85.62
CA SER A 612 130.28 102.16 -84.51
C SER A 612 131.65 102.81 -84.28
N ALA A 613 132.38 103.08 -85.37
CA ALA A 613 133.40 104.14 -85.42
C ALA A 613 132.76 105.47 -85.82
#